data_AF-A0A0L0BKS7-F1
#
_entry.id   AF-A0A0L0BKS7-F1
#
_cell.length_a   1.000
_cell.length_b   1.000
_cell.length_c   1.000
_cell.angle_alpha   90.00
_cell.angle_beta   90.00
_cell.angle_gamma   90.00
#
_symmetry.space_group_name_H-M   'P 1'
#
loop_
_entity.id
_entity.type
_entity.pdbx_description
1 polymer ?
#
loop_
_entity_poly.entity_id
_entity_poly.type
_entity_poly.pdbx_seq_one_letter_code
_entity_poly.pdbx_strand_id
1 'polypeptide(L)'
;MSENNGRILLIALLCTLNTTILAKSNNTIADLINDLNENSKINLNVLINLKENGKSSQTINEIAKLIQIPKIIINNAKYKNDLLQDIKPLYENYNSESLAIVWLSESHVNNTFELLDRLLWKRHFKDILMIYEEKTQLLNMQLKHIFQKCWTNGFISVLLWTKQQLYTYHPYPNVKVLKLNSVVEFWDKSHLKNFQQYSCLVPFFNFPNQCFSYTNRQGELVRTGYLYKWIQLYLQHYNASIQHYTIDMWSRNISQKEIKKLPQTGFCFLPIYFARSNQIYDRSNVLHLSKITLMVPNAKEVSPSLYLVLPLKRFIGLIIMASTIMIFVLIYFMEYTTNKVKDISKLALLAFSIILLIFSGFGKQKSLKHFLFHLLFLFTGIFLTNYYSSTLSSLLTSKVYEPELRTFQDISRTRLTVLEYTADVDLIREINIPQSIKQRIHTGNNAELYSNRKKLNMTYMYKVHDEFVDYLLFQQQYLKRPIARKLDEALYFRPLHVTVPHRSPLIDHFNTYLLRIFESGLVQKFLMDAKRDGVLSGNIEILFDPDLDKPLSLMYLYYGFVIWICGLMCALVIFVIELQIFYFKYRRPSPKWINKIKEFKLKI
;
A
#
# COMPACT_ATOMS: atom_id res chain seq x y z
N MET A 1 -58.82 15.64 50.46
CA MET A 1 -57.99 16.84 50.72
C MET A 1 -56.53 16.54 51.10
N SER A 2 -56.13 15.29 51.37
CA SER A 2 -54.75 14.95 51.80
C SER A 2 -53.74 14.69 50.67
N GLU A 3 -54.16 14.29 49.47
CA GLU A 3 -53.22 13.96 48.38
C GLU A 3 -52.59 15.20 47.71
N ASN A 4 -53.30 16.34 47.68
CA ASN A 4 -52.80 17.55 47.03
C ASN A 4 -51.70 18.23 47.87
N ASN A 5 -51.79 18.13 49.20
CA ASN A 5 -50.77 18.68 50.09
C ASN A 5 -49.45 17.89 50.01
N GLY A 6 -49.51 16.56 49.76
CA GLY A 6 -48.32 15.73 49.58
C GLY A 6 -47.53 16.08 48.31
N ARG A 7 -48.22 16.39 47.20
CA ARG A 7 -47.57 16.82 45.95
C ARG A 7 -46.95 18.21 46.04
N ILE A 8 -47.61 19.15 46.72
CA ILE A 8 -47.05 20.48 46.95
C ILE A 8 -45.81 20.41 47.86
N LEU A 9 -45.83 19.54 48.88
CA LEU A 9 -44.67 19.34 49.74
C LEU A 9 -43.51 18.68 49.00
N LEU A 10 -43.78 17.74 48.10
CA LEU A 10 -42.75 17.06 47.29
C LEU A 10 -42.14 18.01 46.24
N ILE A 11 -42.95 18.88 45.62
CA ILE A 11 -42.46 19.91 44.69
C ILE A 11 -41.68 20.99 45.46
N ALA A 12 -42.12 21.36 46.65
CA ALA A 12 -41.38 22.27 47.53
C ALA A 12 -40.06 21.64 48.00
N LEU A 13 -40.03 20.36 48.34
CA LEU A 13 -38.79 19.63 48.69
C LEU A 13 -37.85 19.47 47.49
N LEU A 14 -38.37 19.23 46.29
CA LEU A 14 -37.56 19.19 45.06
C LEU A 14 -37.03 20.59 44.69
N CYS A 15 -37.81 21.65 44.95
CA CYS A 15 -37.35 23.02 44.75
C CYS A 15 -36.34 23.44 45.83
N THR A 16 -36.47 23.01 47.08
CA THR A 16 -35.49 23.29 48.15
C THR A 16 -34.24 22.40 48.04
N LEU A 17 -34.35 21.18 47.50
CA LEU A 17 -33.16 20.38 47.13
C LEU A 17 -32.44 20.99 45.92
N ASN A 18 -33.16 21.47 44.90
CA ASN A 18 -32.52 22.14 43.76
C ASN A 18 -31.91 23.50 44.13
N THR A 19 -32.48 24.24 45.09
CA THR A 19 -31.89 25.50 45.56
C THR A 19 -30.75 25.28 46.56
N THR A 20 -30.71 24.16 47.29
CA THR A 20 -29.55 23.80 48.12
C THR A 20 -28.40 23.19 47.32
N ILE A 21 -28.65 22.62 46.13
CA ILE A 21 -27.60 22.21 45.18
C ILE A 21 -27.03 23.42 44.41
N LEU A 22 -27.76 24.54 44.34
CA LEU A 22 -27.22 25.86 44.00
C LEU A 22 -26.57 26.54 45.23
N ALA A 23 -25.79 25.77 45.99
CA ALA A 23 -24.89 26.33 46.99
C ALA A 23 -23.84 27.17 46.25
N LYS A 24 -23.99 28.48 46.39
CA LYS A 24 -23.00 29.53 46.11
C LYS A 24 -21.62 29.05 46.59
N SER A 25 -20.78 28.54 45.68
CA SER A 25 -19.42 28.10 46.02
C SER A 25 -18.64 29.29 46.54
N ASN A 26 -18.21 29.23 47.80
CA ASN A 26 -17.23 30.18 48.31
C ASN A 26 -15.92 29.90 47.58
N ASN A 27 -15.61 30.74 46.58
CA ASN A 27 -14.59 30.53 45.56
C ASN A 27 -13.15 30.60 46.10
N THR A 28 -12.66 29.56 46.77
CA THR A 28 -11.21 29.34 46.88
C THR A 28 -10.70 28.54 45.68
N ILE A 29 -9.45 28.78 45.27
CA ILE A 29 -8.83 28.04 44.15
C ILE A 29 -8.74 26.54 44.47
N ALA A 30 -8.55 26.18 45.75
CA ALA A 30 -8.44 24.80 46.18
C ALA A 30 -9.76 24.03 45.96
N ASP A 31 -10.90 24.65 46.29
CA ASP A 31 -12.22 24.05 46.07
C ASP A 31 -12.49 23.84 44.56
N LEU A 32 -12.16 24.84 43.74
CA LEU A 32 -12.25 24.73 42.27
C LEU A 32 -11.41 23.56 41.72
N ILE A 33 -10.19 23.37 42.23
CA ILE A 33 -9.33 22.27 41.79
C ILE A 33 -9.92 20.92 42.21
N ASN A 34 -10.45 20.81 43.44
CA ASN A 34 -11.09 19.57 43.90
C ASN A 34 -12.34 19.25 43.08
N ASP A 35 -13.19 20.24 42.79
CA ASP A 35 -14.36 20.08 41.93
C ASP A 35 -13.98 19.60 40.52
N LEU A 36 -12.91 20.14 39.94
CA LEU A 36 -12.41 19.68 38.64
C LEU A 36 -11.88 18.24 38.71
N ASN A 37 -11.15 17.90 39.77
CA ASN A 37 -10.58 16.57 39.92
C ASN A 37 -11.63 15.48 40.08
N GLU A 38 -12.64 15.70 40.94
CA GLU A 38 -13.71 14.74 41.20
C GLU A 38 -14.58 14.54 39.96
N ASN A 39 -15.02 15.63 39.32
CA ASN A 39 -15.90 15.57 38.16
C ASN A 39 -15.23 14.94 36.94
N SER A 40 -13.93 15.18 36.74
CA SER A 40 -13.16 14.62 35.61
C SER A 40 -12.40 13.33 35.92
N LYS A 41 -12.54 12.79 37.14
CA LYS A 41 -11.80 11.59 37.59
C LYS A 41 -10.29 11.72 37.34
N ILE A 42 -9.73 12.86 37.71
CA ILE A 42 -8.31 13.17 37.48
C ILE A 42 -7.45 12.41 38.48
N ASN A 43 -6.41 11.75 37.97
CA ASN A 43 -5.46 10.97 38.75
C ASN A 43 -4.10 11.67 38.94
N LEU A 44 -3.86 12.77 38.23
CA LEU A 44 -2.60 13.52 38.28
C LEU A 44 -2.79 15.02 38.04
N ASN A 45 -2.28 15.85 38.95
CA ASN A 45 -2.24 17.30 38.77
C ASN A 45 -0.86 17.80 38.40
N VAL A 46 -0.76 18.56 37.31
CA VAL A 46 0.50 19.18 36.86
C VAL A 46 0.44 20.67 37.15
N LEU A 47 1.15 21.10 38.20
CA LEU A 47 1.18 22.46 38.70
C LEU A 47 2.38 23.20 38.08
N ILE A 48 2.12 24.24 37.29
CA ILE A 48 3.14 25.00 36.57
C ILE A 48 3.13 26.45 37.04
N ASN A 49 4.27 26.93 37.58
CA ASN A 49 4.45 28.34 37.92
C ASN A 49 5.88 28.82 37.65
N LEU A 50 6.02 29.71 36.69
CA LEU A 50 7.30 30.28 36.28
C LEU A 50 7.60 31.65 36.93
N LYS A 51 6.75 32.14 37.84
CA LYS A 51 6.95 33.43 38.50
C LYS A 51 8.12 33.35 39.49
N GLU A 52 9.05 34.30 39.42
CA GLU A 52 10.15 34.42 40.39
C GLU A 52 9.60 34.93 41.74
N ASN A 53 10.07 34.28 42.83
CA ASN A 53 9.80 34.53 44.25
C ASN A 53 8.79 35.65 44.60
N GLY A 54 7.62 35.24 45.12
CA GLY A 54 6.61 36.12 45.70
C GLY A 54 5.45 35.31 46.32
N LYS A 55 4.45 35.98 46.89
CA LYS A 55 3.26 35.38 47.56
C LYS A 55 2.58 34.23 46.77
N SER A 56 2.72 34.21 45.44
CA SER A 56 2.24 33.16 44.53
C SER A 56 2.93 31.79 44.70
N SER A 57 4.21 31.73 45.10
CA SER A 57 4.89 30.46 45.34
C SER A 57 4.49 29.83 46.68
N GLN A 58 4.17 30.67 47.68
CA GLN A 58 3.58 30.24 48.96
C GLN A 58 2.19 29.65 48.74
N THR A 59 1.35 30.30 47.92
CA THR A 59 0.00 29.82 47.58
C THR A 59 0.02 28.48 46.85
N ILE A 60 0.98 28.22 45.96
CA ILE A 60 1.09 26.90 45.31
C ILE A 60 1.47 25.82 46.31
N ASN A 61 2.41 26.08 47.21
CA ASN A 61 2.80 25.10 48.22
C ASN A 61 1.66 24.82 49.21
N GLU A 62 0.85 25.83 49.53
CA GLU A 62 -0.36 25.69 50.35
C GLU A 62 -1.46 24.91 49.62
N ILE A 63 -1.77 25.26 48.36
CA ILE A 63 -2.73 24.54 47.52
C ILE A 63 -2.26 23.10 47.27
N ALA A 64 -0.97 22.91 47.01
CA ALA A 64 -0.37 21.60 46.84
C ALA A 64 -0.53 20.75 48.10
N LYS A 65 -0.41 21.30 49.31
CA LYS A 65 -0.63 20.55 50.56
C LYS A 65 -2.10 20.13 50.74
N LEU A 66 -3.04 20.91 50.24
CA LEU A 66 -4.49 20.64 50.34
C LEU A 66 -4.97 19.57 49.35
N ILE A 67 -4.29 19.41 48.21
CA ILE A 67 -4.65 18.44 47.18
C ILE A 67 -4.10 17.05 47.53
N GLN A 68 -5.00 16.07 47.65
CA GLN A 68 -4.67 14.67 47.99
C GLN A 68 -4.18 13.83 46.79
N ILE A 69 -4.44 14.28 45.55
CA ILE A 69 -4.08 13.58 44.31
C ILE A 69 -2.58 13.73 44.00
N PRO A 70 -1.93 12.73 43.38
CA PRO A 70 -0.55 12.83 42.92
C PRO A 70 -0.30 14.10 42.10
N LYS A 71 0.86 14.75 42.31
CA LYS A 71 1.16 16.05 41.71
C LYS A 71 2.59 16.17 41.20
N ILE A 72 2.73 16.85 40.07
CA ILE A 72 4.01 17.26 39.49
C ILE A 72 4.10 18.78 39.62
N ILE A 73 5.13 19.27 40.28
CA ILE A 73 5.36 20.72 40.45
C ILE A 73 6.54 21.14 39.57
N ILE A 74 6.28 22.12 38.69
CA ILE A 74 7.28 22.71 37.81
C ILE A 74 7.38 24.21 38.13
N ASN A 75 8.50 24.58 38.74
CA ASN A 75 8.81 25.95 39.14
C ASN A 75 9.93 26.53 38.28
N ASN A 76 10.08 27.87 38.26
CA ASN A 76 11.10 28.55 37.46
C ASN A 76 12.54 28.05 37.71
N ALA A 77 12.91 27.73 38.95
CA ALA A 77 14.23 27.16 39.27
C ALA A 77 14.47 25.80 38.60
N LYS A 78 13.44 24.94 38.55
CA LYS A 78 13.50 23.65 37.87
C LYS A 78 13.49 23.83 36.34
N TYR A 79 12.71 24.79 35.85
CA TYR A 79 12.65 25.16 34.43
C TYR A 79 13.95 25.76 33.88
N LYS A 80 14.73 26.48 34.69
CA LYS A 80 16.06 26.98 34.31
C LYS A 80 17.16 25.92 34.43
N ASN A 81 17.06 25.01 35.41
CA ASN A 81 18.05 23.95 35.65
C ASN A 81 17.92 22.79 34.67
N ASP A 82 16.69 22.36 34.36
CA ASP A 82 16.43 21.44 33.27
C ASP A 82 16.44 22.29 31.99
N LEU A 83 17.47 22.17 31.16
CA LEU A 83 17.44 22.77 29.82
C LEU A 83 16.11 22.39 29.18
N LEU A 84 15.42 23.34 28.53
CA LEU A 84 14.14 23.12 27.83
C LEU A 84 14.09 21.83 26.98
N GLN A 85 15.26 21.31 26.59
CA GLN A 85 15.47 20.07 25.83
C GLN A 85 15.21 18.77 26.63
N ASP A 86 15.32 18.76 27.96
CA ASP A 86 15.23 17.54 28.78
C ASP A 86 13.82 17.27 29.35
N ILE A 87 12.89 18.22 29.22
CA ILE A 87 11.51 18.04 29.69
C ILE A 87 10.76 17.10 28.75
N LYS A 88 10.56 15.86 29.21
CA LYS A 88 9.81 14.83 28.47
C LYS A 88 8.30 15.11 28.47
N PRO A 89 7.59 14.82 27.37
CA PRO A 89 6.15 14.88 27.31
C PRO A 89 5.45 14.00 28.35
N LEU A 90 4.30 14.45 28.88
CA LEU A 90 3.55 13.70 29.89
C LEU A 90 3.03 12.36 29.39
N TYR A 91 2.75 12.24 28.09
CA TYR A 91 2.19 11.01 27.51
C TYR A 91 3.16 9.82 27.54
N GLU A 92 4.46 10.04 27.77
CA GLU A 92 5.46 8.98 27.81
C GLU A 92 5.44 8.21 29.13
N ASN A 93 5.16 8.90 30.24
CA ASN A 93 5.31 8.33 31.59
C ASN A 93 4.00 8.27 32.39
N TYR A 94 2.96 9.00 31.99
CA TYR A 94 1.76 9.19 32.80
C TYR A 94 0.47 8.91 32.02
N ASN A 95 -0.59 8.48 32.71
CA ASN A 95 -1.91 8.25 32.13
C ASN A 95 -2.60 9.54 31.70
N SER A 96 -3.62 9.43 30.83
CA SER A 96 -4.34 10.54 30.19
C SER A 96 -5.28 11.33 31.10
N GLU A 97 -5.49 10.86 32.33
CA GLU A 97 -6.34 11.45 33.37
C GLU A 97 -5.54 12.48 34.18
N SER A 98 -5.08 13.53 33.50
CA SER A 98 -4.24 14.57 34.09
C SER A 98 -4.84 15.97 33.88
N LEU A 99 -4.84 16.80 34.92
CA LEU A 99 -5.23 18.21 34.85
C LEU A 99 -3.98 19.11 34.89
N ALA A 100 -3.82 19.96 33.88
CA ALA A 100 -2.76 20.96 33.87
C ALA A 100 -3.27 22.25 34.53
N ILE A 101 -2.60 22.67 35.60
CA ILE A 101 -2.94 23.86 36.38
C ILE A 101 -1.78 24.85 36.27
N VAL A 102 -2.05 26.03 35.74
CA VAL A 102 -1.03 26.93 35.22
C VAL A 102 -1.21 28.34 35.79
N TRP A 103 -0.20 28.84 36.49
CA TRP A 103 -0.15 30.24 36.90
C TRP A 103 0.47 31.08 35.79
N LEU A 104 -0.33 31.99 35.22
CA LEU A 104 0.10 32.91 34.19
C LEU A 104 0.60 34.22 34.82
N SER A 105 1.72 34.72 34.30
CA SER A 105 2.25 36.07 34.58
C SER A 105 2.64 36.74 33.29
N GLU A 106 2.39 38.04 33.14
CA GLU A 106 2.66 38.83 31.92
C GLU A 106 4.11 38.67 31.45
N SER A 107 5.05 38.67 32.40
CA SER A 107 6.49 38.54 32.12
C SER A 107 6.89 37.17 31.54
N HIS A 108 6.13 36.10 31.83
CA HIS A 108 6.49 34.74 31.45
C HIS A 108 5.44 34.03 30.57
N VAL A 109 4.41 34.73 30.08
CA VAL A 109 3.34 34.11 29.25
C VAL A 109 3.93 33.30 28.11
N ASN A 110 4.94 33.82 27.39
CA ASN A 110 5.54 33.10 26.28
C ASN A 110 6.21 31.79 26.69
N ASN A 111 7.01 31.82 27.75
CA ASN A 111 7.73 30.66 28.27
C ASN A 111 6.75 29.61 28.82
N THR A 112 5.68 30.05 29.50
CA THR A 112 4.65 29.14 30.03
C THR A 112 3.91 28.40 28.92
N PHE A 113 3.55 29.09 27.83
CA PHE A 113 2.91 28.44 26.68
C PHE A 113 3.86 27.48 25.95
N GLU A 114 5.15 27.81 25.82
CA GLU A 114 6.15 26.91 25.23
C GLU A 114 6.34 25.65 26.08
N LEU A 115 6.39 25.81 27.40
CA LEU A 115 6.46 24.68 28.34
C LEU A 115 5.20 23.81 28.27
N LEU A 116 4.02 24.42 28.25
CA LEU A 116 2.75 23.72 28.12
C LEU A 116 2.67 22.90 26.84
N ASP A 117 3.09 23.47 25.71
CA ASP A 117 3.08 22.80 24.42
C ASP A 117 3.97 21.54 24.41
N ARG A 118 5.15 21.61 25.04
CA ARG A 118 6.04 20.43 25.19
C ARG A 118 5.47 19.39 26.14
N LEU A 119 4.96 19.80 27.31
CA LEU A 119 4.43 18.89 28.33
C LEU A 119 3.15 18.18 27.87
N LEU A 120 2.22 18.95 27.30
CA LEU A 120 0.93 18.48 26.81
C LEU A 120 1.00 18.04 25.36
N TRP A 121 2.17 17.65 24.87
CA TRP A 121 2.31 17.06 23.54
C TRP A 121 1.33 15.89 23.37
N LYS A 122 0.54 15.89 22.28
CA LYS A 122 -0.57 14.94 22.02
C LYS A 122 -1.73 14.95 23.02
N ARG A 123 -1.69 15.85 23.99
CA ARG A 123 -2.69 16.02 25.06
C ARG A 123 -3.18 17.46 25.17
N HIS A 124 -2.95 18.26 24.13
CA HIS A 124 -3.31 19.67 24.05
C HIS A 124 -4.83 19.89 24.13
N PHE A 125 -5.64 18.90 23.79
CA PHE A 125 -7.10 18.99 23.86
C PHE A 125 -7.72 18.68 25.23
N LYS A 126 -6.89 18.36 26.25
CA LYS A 126 -7.36 18.10 27.62
C LYS A 126 -7.73 19.38 28.36
N ASP A 127 -8.42 19.21 29.50
CA ASP A 127 -8.80 20.32 30.36
C ASP A 127 -7.56 20.98 30.98
N ILE A 128 -7.48 22.30 30.86
CA ILE A 128 -6.39 23.13 31.40
C ILE A 128 -7.04 24.21 32.26
N LEU A 129 -6.61 24.28 33.53
CA LEU A 129 -6.94 25.37 34.43
C LEU A 129 -5.83 26.42 34.38
N MET A 130 -6.15 27.64 33.98
CA MET A 130 -5.25 28.79 33.99
C MET A 130 -5.65 29.75 35.10
N ILE A 131 -4.67 30.19 35.89
CA ILE A 131 -4.86 31.12 37.00
C ILE A 131 -4.12 32.41 36.66
N TYR A 132 -4.86 33.51 36.58
CA TYR A 132 -4.32 34.83 36.21
C TYR A 132 -4.57 35.83 37.33
N GLU A 133 -3.50 36.23 38.02
CA GLU A 133 -3.55 37.00 39.28
C GLU A 133 -3.19 38.49 39.14
N GLU A 134 -3.01 39.01 37.92
CA GLU A 134 -2.50 40.36 37.71
C GLU A 134 -3.59 41.45 37.77
N LYS A 135 -3.18 42.62 38.29
CA LYS A 135 -4.04 43.79 38.52
C LYS A 135 -3.97 44.75 37.34
N THR A 136 -4.52 44.36 36.21
CA THR A 136 -4.56 45.22 35.00
C THR A 136 -5.95 45.81 34.76
N GLN A 137 -5.96 47.06 34.27
CA GLN A 137 -7.15 47.81 33.86
C GLN A 137 -7.71 47.33 32.50
N LEU A 138 -6.91 46.61 31.71
CA LEU A 138 -7.20 46.14 30.34
C LEU A 138 -7.52 44.63 30.26
N LEU A 139 -8.19 44.08 31.28
CA LEU A 139 -8.42 42.65 31.46
C LEU A 139 -9.01 41.96 30.20
N ASN A 140 -10.00 42.57 29.55
CA ASN A 140 -10.66 41.97 28.39
C ASN A 140 -9.74 41.78 27.17
N MET A 141 -8.83 42.73 26.91
CA MET A 141 -7.88 42.59 25.80
C MET A 141 -6.87 41.48 26.07
N GLN A 142 -6.40 41.38 27.31
CA GLN A 142 -5.44 40.36 27.72
C GLN A 142 -6.06 38.96 27.73
N LEU A 143 -7.29 38.81 28.22
CA LEU A 143 -8.04 37.56 28.14
C LEU A 143 -8.20 37.11 26.69
N LYS A 144 -8.58 38.03 25.80
CA LYS A 144 -8.69 37.73 24.36
C LYS A 144 -7.36 37.26 23.78
N HIS A 145 -6.26 37.94 24.10
CA HIS A 145 -4.91 37.55 23.64
C HIS A 145 -4.49 36.18 24.18
N ILE A 146 -4.72 35.88 25.46
CA ILE A 146 -4.44 34.58 26.08
C ILE A 146 -5.24 33.48 25.36
N PHE A 147 -6.55 33.66 25.20
CA PHE A 147 -7.40 32.65 24.55
C PHE A 147 -7.12 32.49 23.05
N GLN A 148 -6.73 33.57 22.35
CA GLN A 148 -6.22 33.46 20.98
C GLN A 148 -4.96 32.59 20.93
N LYS A 149 -4.06 32.76 21.89
CA LYS A 149 -2.86 31.95 22.01
C LYS A 149 -3.16 30.49 22.37
N CYS A 150 -4.16 30.24 23.22
CA CYS A 150 -4.68 28.91 23.49
C CYS A 150 -5.17 28.24 22.20
N TRP A 151 -5.99 28.93 21.41
CA TRP A 151 -6.50 28.42 20.14
C TRP A 151 -5.37 28.09 19.16
N THR A 152 -4.38 28.98 18.98
CA THR A 152 -3.24 28.74 18.08
C THR A 152 -2.36 27.56 18.50
N ASN A 153 -2.36 27.20 19.78
CA ASN A 153 -1.64 26.03 20.31
C ASN A 153 -2.52 24.78 20.43
N GLY A 154 -3.77 24.84 19.96
CA GLY A 154 -4.70 23.70 19.99
C GLY A 154 -5.36 23.45 21.35
N PHE A 155 -5.17 24.33 22.33
CA PHE A 155 -5.75 24.21 23.67
C PHE A 155 -7.23 24.57 23.67
N ILE A 156 -8.09 23.61 23.35
CA ILE A 156 -9.55 23.83 23.18
C ILE A 156 -10.35 23.85 24.47
N SER A 157 -9.89 23.18 25.53
CA SER A 157 -10.62 23.08 26.79
C SER A 157 -9.88 23.82 27.89
N VAL A 158 -10.10 25.14 27.96
CA VAL A 158 -9.40 26.02 28.90
C VAL A 158 -10.39 26.72 29.81
N LEU A 159 -10.18 26.57 31.11
CA LEU A 159 -10.86 27.33 32.16
C LEU A 159 -9.86 28.32 32.75
N LEU A 160 -10.20 29.59 32.77
CA LEU A 160 -9.37 30.65 33.33
C LEU A 160 -10.03 31.25 34.57
N TRP A 161 -9.32 31.27 35.68
CA TRP A 161 -9.74 31.90 36.93
C TRP A 161 -8.97 33.21 37.14
N THR A 162 -9.71 34.31 37.33
CA THR A 162 -9.13 35.62 37.65
C THR A 162 -10.12 36.47 38.43
N LYS A 163 -9.65 37.24 39.43
CA LYS A 163 -10.49 38.12 40.27
C LYS A 163 -11.77 37.43 40.80
N GLN A 164 -11.66 36.16 41.23
CA GLN A 164 -12.77 35.31 41.70
C GLN A 164 -13.87 35.04 40.66
N GLN A 165 -13.56 35.19 39.37
CA GLN A 165 -14.47 34.93 38.25
C GLN A 165 -13.86 33.88 37.32
N LEU A 166 -14.75 33.10 36.69
CA LEU A 166 -14.40 32.05 35.75
C LEU A 166 -14.64 32.54 34.32
N TYR A 167 -13.71 32.19 33.44
CA TYR A 167 -13.77 32.51 32.02
C TYR A 167 -13.41 31.28 31.19
N THR A 168 -14.04 31.16 30.04
CA THR A 168 -13.65 30.22 28.99
C THR A 168 -13.75 30.92 27.64
N TYR A 169 -13.51 30.20 26.55
CA TYR A 169 -13.63 30.79 25.22
C TYR A 169 -14.32 29.85 24.24
N HIS A 170 -15.06 30.44 23.30
CA HIS A 170 -15.57 29.74 22.13
C HIS A 170 -14.64 30.01 20.94
N PRO A 171 -14.13 28.96 20.28
CA PRO A 171 -13.18 29.12 19.18
C PRO A 171 -13.82 29.58 17.86
N TYR A 172 -15.11 29.29 17.66
CA TYR A 172 -15.77 29.46 16.36
C TYR A 172 -16.79 30.63 16.32
N PRO A 173 -16.93 31.30 15.16
CA PRO A 173 -15.99 31.33 14.02
C PRO A 173 -14.71 32.12 14.35
N ASN A 174 -14.74 32.93 15.41
CA ASN A 174 -13.63 33.68 15.95
C ASN A 174 -13.59 33.49 17.46
N VAL A 175 -12.41 33.55 18.07
CA VAL A 175 -12.22 33.45 19.52
C VAL A 175 -13.04 34.50 20.25
N LYS A 176 -14.05 34.05 21.01
CA LYS A 176 -14.92 34.86 21.88
C LYS A 176 -14.71 34.46 23.33
N VAL A 177 -14.43 35.45 24.19
CA VAL A 177 -14.29 35.23 25.63
C VAL A 177 -15.67 35.20 26.27
N LEU A 178 -15.90 34.20 27.12
CA LEU A 178 -17.14 34.04 27.87
C LEU A 178 -16.84 34.00 29.36
N LYS A 179 -17.69 34.68 30.12
CA LYS A 179 -17.69 34.60 31.58
C LYS A 179 -18.65 33.49 32.00
N LEU A 180 -18.21 32.64 32.91
CA LEU A 180 -19.00 31.54 33.46
C LEU A 180 -19.48 31.90 34.86
N ASN A 181 -20.70 31.49 35.19
CA ASN A 181 -21.25 31.65 36.54
C ASN A 181 -20.90 30.47 37.44
N SER A 182 -20.65 29.30 36.87
CA SER A 182 -20.33 28.07 37.59
C SER A 182 -19.36 27.18 36.79
N VAL A 183 -18.74 26.22 37.48
CA VAL A 183 -17.90 25.18 36.85
C VAL A 183 -18.75 24.22 36.00
N VAL A 184 -20.05 24.07 36.31
CA VAL A 184 -20.96 23.21 35.55
C VAL A 184 -21.10 23.68 34.11
N GLU A 185 -21.14 24.99 33.88
CA GLU A 185 -21.19 25.58 32.53
C GLU A 185 -19.92 25.27 31.71
N PHE A 186 -18.76 25.06 32.36
CA PHE A 186 -17.52 24.67 31.67
C PHE A 186 -17.61 23.26 31.09
N TRP A 187 -18.36 22.36 31.73
CA TRP A 187 -18.54 20.98 31.26
C TRP A 187 -19.43 20.87 30.02
N ASP A 188 -20.26 21.88 29.74
CA ASP A 188 -21.01 21.92 28.51
C ASP A 188 -20.11 22.26 27.31
N LYS A 189 -19.66 21.21 26.62
CA LYS A 189 -18.88 21.31 25.38
C LYS A 189 -19.75 21.32 24.11
N SER A 190 -21.06 21.56 24.22
CA SER A 190 -21.98 21.62 23.07
C SER A 190 -21.54 22.61 21.99
N HIS A 191 -20.93 23.73 22.40
CA HIS A 191 -20.41 24.77 21.50
C HIS A 191 -19.29 24.28 20.57
N LEU A 192 -18.57 23.20 20.93
CA LEU A 192 -17.53 22.59 20.08
C LEU A 192 -18.13 21.71 18.97
N LYS A 193 -19.44 21.46 18.98
CA LYS A 193 -20.15 20.64 17.97
C LYS A 193 -20.73 21.46 16.81
N ASN A 194 -20.44 22.77 16.73
CA ASN A 194 -20.84 23.59 15.59
C ASN A 194 -19.74 24.62 15.30
N PHE A 195 -19.14 24.51 14.12
CA PHE A 195 -18.00 25.33 13.71
C PHE A 195 -18.45 26.68 13.13
N GLN A 196 -19.76 26.95 13.04
CA GLN A 196 -20.31 28.25 12.66
C GLN A 196 -19.70 28.80 11.37
N GLN A 197 -19.56 27.95 10.34
CA GLN A 197 -18.95 28.26 9.04
C GLN A 197 -17.46 28.62 9.10
N TYR A 198 -16.74 28.26 10.16
CA TYR A 198 -15.29 28.40 10.26
C TYR A 198 -14.60 27.82 9.02
N SER A 199 -13.71 28.61 8.43
CA SER A 199 -13.03 28.27 7.19
C SER A 199 -11.86 27.35 7.44
N CYS A 200 -12.05 26.08 7.08
CA CYS A 200 -11.01 25.06 7.13
C CYS A 200 -10.29 24.99 5.79
N LEU A 201 -9.00 25.38 5.79
CA LEU A 201 -8.14 25.22 4.63
C LEU A 201 -7.69 23.74 4.51
N VAL A 202 -8.01 23.10 3.40
CA VAL A 202 -7.68 21.70 3.12
C VAL A 202 -6.90 21.60 1.80
N PRO A 203 -5.67 21.03 1.80
CA PRO A 203 -4.90 20.83 0.60
C PRO A 203 -5.50 19.74 -0.29
N PHE A 204 -5.41 19.92 -1.60
CA PHE A 204 -5.98 19.02 -2.60
C PHE A 204 -4.89 18.54 -3.57
N PHE A 205 -4.43 17.30 -3.38
CA PHE A 205 -3.18 16.77 -3.96
C PHE A 205 -3.32 16.05 -5.31
N ASN A 206 -4.55 15.88 -5.81
CA ASN A 206 -4.89 15.05 -6.98
C ASN A 206 -4.18 13.67 -6.99
N PHE A 207 -4.38 12.89 -5.95
CA PHE A 207 -3.88 11.52 -5.79
C PHE A 207 -5.07 10.55 -5.74
N PRO A 208 -5.53 10.01 -6.88
CA PRO A 208 -6.43 8.85 -6.88
C PRO A 208 -5.73 7.69 -6.18
N ASN A 209 -6.29 6.99 -5.21
CA ASN A 209 -7.65 6.86 -4.67
C ASN A 209 -7.99 7.77 -3.46
N GLN A 210 -7.03 8.51 -2.94
CA GLN A 210 -7.11 9.23 -1.65
C GLN A 210 -7.87 10.55 -1.73
N CYS A 211 -7.56 11.36 -2.75
CA CYS A 211 -8.09 12.72 -2.91
C CYS A 211 -7.91 13.17 -4.38
N PHE A 212 -9.00 13.26 -5.15
CA PHE A 212 -8.97 13.63 -6.56
C PHE A 212 -10.31 14.22 -7.01
N SER A 213 -10.34 14.87 -8.16
CA SER A 213 -11.55 15.52 -8.68
C SER A 213 -11.79 15.17 -10.14
N TYR A 214 -13.05 15.24 -10.55
CA TYR A 214 -13.47 15.08 -11.93
C TYR A 214 -14.71 15.90 -12.22
N THR A 215 -14.98 16.15 -13.49
CA THR A 215 -16.22 16.78 -13.94
C THR A 215 -17.23 15.68 -14.25
N ASN A 216 -18.38 15.70 -13.60
CA ASN A 216 -19.43 14.71 -13.87
C ASN A 216 -20.09 14.97 -15.24
N ARG A 217 -21.02 14.08 -15.63
CA ARG A 217 -21.76 14.20 -16.90
C ARG A 217 -22.62 15.46 -16.98
N GLN A 218 -22.97 16.04 -15.84
CA GLN A 218 -23.75 17.26 -15.69
C GLN A 218 -22.87 18.53 -15.76
N GLY A 219 -21.55 18.41 -15.91
CA GLY A 219 -20.63 19.55 -15.96
C GLY A 219 -20.19 20.07 -14.59
N GLU A 220 -20.53 19.39 -13.50
CA GLU A 220 -20.21 19.81 -12.14
C GLU A 220 -18.88 19.21 -11.67
N LEU A 221 -18.07 20.02 -10.98
CA LEU A 221 -16.82 19.58 -10.37
C LEU A 221 -17.08 18.74 -9.11
N VAL A 222 -16.89 17.43 -9.23
CA VAL A 222 -16.97 16.48 -8.11
C VAL A 222 -15.59 16.29 -7.51
N ARG A 223 -15.45 16.57 -6.21
CA ARG A 223 -14.26 16.23 -5.40
C ARG A 223 -14.52 14.96 -4.61
N THR A 224 -13.59 14.01 -4.67
CA THR A 224 -13.75 12.67 -4.10
C THR A 224 -12.41 12.05 -3.68
N GLY A 225 -12.44 10.77 -3.32
CA GLY A 225 -11.34 10.01 -2.72
C GLY A 225 -11.65 9.71 -1.25
N TYR A 226 -11.24 8.53 -0.79
CA TYR A 226 -11.72 8.01 0.50
C TYR A 226 -11.27 8.88 1.68
N LEU A 227 -10.01 9.34 1.72
CA LEU A 227 -9.51 10.23 2.77
C LEU A 227 -10.19 11.60 2.71
N TYR A 228 -10.36 12.14 1.50
CA TYR A 228 -11.05 13.41 1.31
C TYR A 228 -12.51 13.32 1.80
N LYS A 229 -13.23 12.23 1.51
CA LYS A 229 -14.61 12.04 1.95
C LYS A 229 -14.75 11.98 3.47
N TRP A 230 -13.79 11.37 4.18
CA TRP A 230 -13.81 11.36 5.65
C TRP A 230 -13.72 12.78 6.21
N ILE A 231 -12.81 13.59 5.69
CA ILE A 231 -12.63 14.99 6.13
C ILE A 231 -13.84 15.85 5.71
N GLN A 232 -14.28 15.71 4.46
CA GLN A 232 -15.40 16.49 3.92
C GLN A 232 -16.67 16.26 4.75
N LEU A 233 -17.04 15.01 5.01
CA LEU A 233 -18.27 14.68 5.74
C LEU A 233 -18.18 15.13 7.20
N TYR A 234 -17.02 14.99 7.84
CA TYR A 234 -16.79 15.53 9.18
C TYR A 234 -17.04 17.04 9.22
N LEU A 235 -16.37 17.80 8.34
CA LEU A 235 -16.50 19.26 8.30
C LEU A 235 -17.93 19.71 7.98
N GLN A 236 -18.61 19.02 7.07
CA GLN A 236 -20.01 19.29 6.74
C GLN A 236 -20.96 18.99 7.92
N HIS A 237 -20.76 17.87 8.61
CA HIS A 237 -21.58 17.48 9.77
C HIS A 237 -21.51 18.50 10.90
N TYR A 238 -20.33 19.12 11.10
CA TYR A 238 -20.10 20.15 12.12
C TYR A 238 -20.24 21.58 11.58
N ASN A 239 -20.88 21.79 10.42
CA ASN A 239 -21.19 23.12 9.87
C ASN A 239 -19.95 24.02 9.66
N ALA A 240 -18.87 23.45 9.13
CA ALA A 240 -17.66 24.16 8.73
C ALA A 240 -17.66 24.50 7.23
N SER A 241 -16.95 25.55 6.83
CA SER A 241 -16.69 25.84 5.42
C SER A 241 -15.35 25.26 4.99
N ILE A 242 -15.27 24.75 3.75
CA ILE A 242 -14.06 24.09 3.22
C ILE A 242 -13.46 24.99 2.14
N GLN A 243 -12.21 25.41 2.34
CA GLN A 243 -11.41 26.09 1.32
C GLN A 243 -10.34 25.13 0.79
N HIS A 244 -10.32 24.92 -0.53
CA HIS A 244 -9.36 24.02 -1.16
C HIS A 244 -8.09 24.76 -1.59
N TYR A 245 -6.93 24.19 -1.25
CA TYR A 245 -5.63 24.65 -1.76
C TYR A 245 -5.02 23.57 -2.67
N THR A 246 -5.00 23.79 -3.97
CA THR A 246 -4.56 22.78 -4.94
C THR A 246 -3.03 22.63 -4.96
N ILE A 247 -2.55 21.39 -4.88
CA ILE A 247 -1.14 21.02 -4.96
C ILE A 247 -0.99 19.92 -6.00
N ASP A 248 -0.17 20.15 -7.00
CA ASP A 248 0.14 19.13 -8.01
C ASP A 248 1.40 18.36 -7.61
N MET A 249 1.21 17.10 -7.21
CA MET A 249 2.30 16.22 -6.78
C MET A 249 3.01 15.48 -7.91
N TRP A 250 2.46 15.51 -9.12
CA TRP A 250 2.93 14.67 -10.22
C TRP A 250 3.71 15.47 -11.26
N SER A 251 3.35 16.72 -11.52
CA SER A 251 4.04 17.55 -12.53
C SER A 251 5.42 18.04 -12.11
N ARG A 252 5.72 18.02 -10.81
CA ARG A 252 7.02 18.44 -10.26
C ARG A 252 7.65 17.28 -9.49
N ASN A 253 8.97 17.15 -9.59
CA ASN A 253 9.72 16.28 -8.70
C ASN A 253 9.80 16.95 -7.31
N ILE A 254 8.67 16.96 -6.58
CA ILE A 254 8.56 17.56 -5.25
C ILE A 254 9.52 16.84 -4.32
N SER A 255 10.35 17.62 -3.63
CA SER A 255 11.27 17.10 -2.62
C SER A 255 10.61 17.02 -1.24
N GLN A 256 11.14 16.19 -0.34
CA GLN A 256 10.68 16.18 1.07
C GLN A 256 10.77 17.57 1.73
N LYS A 257 11.71 18.43 1.30
CA LYS A 257 11.87 19.78 1.87
C LYS A 257 10.67 20.67 1.56
N GLU A 258 10.08 20.54 0.38
CA GLU A 258 8.88 21.29 -0.02
C GLU A 258 7.65 20.78 0.73
N ILE A 259 7.52 19.46 0.89
CA ILE A 259 6.47 18.84 1.70
C ILE A 259 6.54 19.35 3.15
N LYS A 260 7.74 19.48 3.73
CA LYS A 260 7.93 20.00 5.09
C LYS A 260 7.53 21.47 5.27
N LYS A 261 7.37 22.25 4.20
CA LYS A 261 6.94 23.67 4.25
C LYS A 261 5.42 23.85 4.19
N LEU A 262 4.68 22.83 3.74
CA LEU A 262 3.21 22.83 3.72
C LEU A 262 2.51 23.14 5.06
N PRO A 263 3.03 22.86 6.26
CA PRO A 263 2.34 23.16 7.52
C PRO A 263 2.25 24.65 7.83
N GLN A 264 3.15 25.48 7.29
CA GLN A 264 3.19 26.92 7.57
C GLN A 264 2.00 27.67 6.98
N THR A 265 1.19 27.03 6.14
CA THR A 265 0.02 27.61 5.48
C THR A 265 -1.25 27.57 6.34
N GLY A 266 -1.25 26.86 7.47
CA GLY A 266 -2.41 26.79 8.38
C GLY A 266 -3.52 25.83 7.92
N PHE A 267 -3.17 24.70 7.31
CA PHE A 267 -4.15 23.65 6.97
C PHE A 267 -4.85 23.07 8.22
N CYS A 268 -6.09 22.60 8.10
CA CYS A 268 -6.79 21.92 9.19
C CYS A 268 -6.57 20.41 9.20
N PHE A 269 -6.55 19.80 8.01
CA PHE A 269 -6.36 18.37 7.76
C PHE A 269 -5.59 18.18 6.47
N LEU A 270 -4.92 17.03 6.30
CA LEU A 270 -4.23 16.68 5.05
C LEU A 270 -4.79 15.33 4.54
N PRO A 271 -5.49 15.31 3.37
CA PRO A 271 -6.08 14.10 2.81
C PRO A 271 -5.03 13.23 2.07
N ILE A 272 -3.83 13.13 2.64
CA ILE A 272 -2.73 12.33 2.14
C ILE A 272 -1.94 11.79 3.32
N TYR A 273 -1.32 10.63 3.13
CA TYR A 273 -0.35 10.11 4.07
C TYR A 273 0.99 10.85 3.97
N PHE A 274 1.47 11.39 5.09
CA PHE A 274 2.88 11.73 5.26
C PHE A 274 3.56 10.80 6.26
N ALA A 275 4.81 10.43 5.95
CA ALA A 275 5.66 9.74 6.89
C ALA A 275 5.90 10.60 8.14
N ARG A 276 6.02 9.95 9.29
CA ARG A 276 6.10 10.60 10.60
C ARG A 276 7.24 11.63 10.65
N SER A 277 6.88 12.91 10.75
CA SER A 277 7.80 14.00 11.10
C SER A 277 7.40 14.51 12.48
N ASN A 278 8.15 14.08 13.51
CA ASN A 278 7.87 14.30 14.93
C ASN A 278 7.63 15.76 15.32
N GLN A 279 7.99 16.73 14.49
CA GLN A 279 7.94 18.15 14.83
C GLN A 279 6.85 18.91 14.07
N ILE A 280 6.21 18.28 13.07
CA ILE A 280 5.45 19.01 12.06
C ILE A 280 4.03 18.48 11.90
N TYR A 281 3.88 17.16 11.83
CA TYR A 281 2.61 16.50 11.61
C TYR A 281 2.31 15.55 12.76
N ASP A 282 1.04 15.46 13.11
CA ASP A 282 0.52 14.39 13.92
C ASP A 282 -0.42 13.51 13.09
N ARG A 283 -0.94 12.46 13.73
CA ARG A 283 -1.84 11.51 13.11
C ARG A 283 -3.12 11.37 13.90
N SER A 284 -4.22 11.17 13.18
CA SER A 284 -5.43 10.64 13.78
C SER A 284 -5.21 9.24 14.37
N ASN A 285 -6.23 8.72 15.05
CA ASN A 285 -6.27 7.31 15.45
C ASN A 285 -6.05 6.40 14.24
N VAL A 286 -5.35 5.30 14.49
CA VAL A 286 -5.06 4.28 13.48
C VAL A 286 -6.27 3.38 13.34
N LEU A 287 -6.81 3.27 12.13
CA LEU A 287 -7.96 2.41 11.86
C LEU A 287 -7.53 0.95 11.66
N HIS A 288 -6.56 0.73 10.78
CA HIS A 288 -5.97 -0.59 10.54
C HIS A 288 -4.53 -0.46 10.01
N LEU A 289 -3.82 -1.57 9.98
CA LEU A 289 -2.49 -1.66 9.37
C LEU A 289 -2.62 -2.01 7.90
N SER A 290 -2.31 -1.06 7.03
CA SER A 290 -2.23 -1.25 5.58
C SER A 290 -0.92 -1.94 5.23
N LYS A 291 -1.01 -2.99 4.43
CA LYS A 291 0.17 -3.71 3.93
C LYS A 291 0.78 -2.93 2.77
N ILE A 292 2.10 -2.74 2.81
CA ILE A 292 2.88 -2.24 1.68
C ILE A 292 3.50 -3.43 0.97
N THR A 293 3.25 -3.55 -0.34
CA THR A 293 3.75 -4.65 -1.16
C THR A 293 4.17 -4.14 -2.54
N LEU A 294 4.59 -5.05 -3.41
CA LEU A 294 4.92 -4.76 -4.80
C LEU A 294 3.78 -5.20 -5.71
N MET A 295 3.43 -4.32 -6.64
CA MET A 295 2.68 -4.66 -7.84
C MET A 295 3.66 -5.14 -8.91
N VAL A 296 3.44 -6.36 -9.39
CA VAL A 296 4.33 -7.06 -10.33
C VAL A 296 3.55 -7.51 -11.57
N PRO A 297 4.22 -7.73 -12.72
CA PRO A 297 3.57 -8.35 -13.87
C PRO A 297 3.03 -9.73 -13.53
N ASN A 298 1.88 -10.07 -14.11
CA ASN A 298 1.42 -11.44 -14.11
C ASN A 298 2.24 -12.29 -15.10
N ALA A 299 2.19 -13.62 -14.95
CA ALA A 299 2.91 -14.54 -15.82
C ALA A 299 2.50 -14.37 -17.29
N LYS A 300 3.49 -14.22 -18.16
CA LYS A 300 3.26 -14.11 -19.62
C LYS A 300 3.09 -15.48 -20.24
N GLU A 301 2.33 -15.52 -21.34
CA GLU A 301 2.27 -16.72 -22.18
C GLU A 301 3.68 -17.00 -22.72
N VAL A 302 4.09 -18.27 -22.67
CA VAL A 302 5.33 -18.71 -23.29
C VAL A 302 5.26 -18.40 -24.78
N SER A 303 6.41 -18.05 -25.39
CA SER A 303 6.46 -17.74 -26.82
C SER A 303 5.75 -18.81 -27.66
N PRO A 304 4.80 -18.43 -28.53
CA PRO A 304 4.07 -19.36 -29.40
C PRO A 304 4.98 -20.32 -30.17
N SER A 305 6.16 -19.84 -30.58
CA SER A 305 7.15 -20.66 -31.29
C SER A 305 7.57 -21.92 -30.53
N LEU A 306 7.68 -21.86 -29.20
CA LEU A 306 8.21 -22.97 -28.38
C LEU A 306 7.20 -24.11 -28.17
N TYR A 307 5.94 -23.94 -28.56
CA TYR A 307 4.88 -24.91 -28.26
C TYR A 307 5.12 -26.30 -28.87
N LEU A 308 5.75 -26.40 -30.05
CA LEU A 308 6.09 -27.70 -30.65
C LEU A 308 7.15 -28.48 -29.87
N VAL A 309 8.04 -27.77 -29.18
CA VAL A 309 9.15 -28.36 -28.40
C VAL A 309 8.73 -28.63 -26.96
N LEU A 310 7.70 -27.93 -26.46
CA LEU A 310 7.27 -27.99 -25.07
C LEU A 310 6.79 -29.39 -24.59
N PRO A 311 6.07 -30.20 -25.39
CA PRO A 311 5.77 -31.60 -25.06
C PRO A 311 7.03 -32.45 -24.89
N LEU A 312 8.10 -32.12 -25.60
CA LEU A 312 9.40 -32.80 -25.57
C LEU A 312 10.24 -32.26 -24.40
N LYS A 313 9.70 -32.34 -23.17
CA LYS A 313 10.51 -32.09 -21.98
C LYS A 313 11.75 -32.99 -22.03
N ARG A 314 12.88 -32.50 -21.51
CA ARG A 314 14.19 -33.18 -21.59
C ARG A 314 14.12 -34.67 -21.28
N PHE A 315 13.38 -35.06 -20.25
CA PHE A 315 13.20 -36.46 -19.86
C PHE A 315 12.44 -37.29 -20.89
N ILE A 316 11.34 -36.76 -21.46
CA ILE A 316 10.56 -37.45 -22.49
C ILE A 316 11.37 -37.55 -23.79
N GLY A 317 12.08 -36.48 -24.17
CA GLY A 317 13.00 -36.52 -25.32
C GLY A 317 14.06 -37.61 -25.16
N LEU A 318 14.63 -37.77 -23.96
CA LEU A 318 15.56 -38.86 -23.65
C LEU A 318 14.89 -40.24 -23.76
N ILE A 319 13.65 -40.41 -23.30
CA ILE A 319 12.89 -41.66 -23.45
C ILE A 319 12.68 -42.00 -24.93
N ILE A 320 12.35 -41.01 -25.76
CA ILE A 320 12.15 -41.20 -27.20
C ILE A 320 13.46 -41.62 -27.87
N MET A 321 14.57 -40.96 -27.53
CA MET A 321 15.87 -41.36 -28.06
C MET A 321 16.27 -42.77 -27.59
N ALA A 322 16.07 -43.08 -26.31
CA ALA A 322 16.35 -44.40 -25.76
C ALA A 322 15.47 -45.49 -26.40
N SER A 323 14.18 -45.23 -26.63
CA SER A 323 13.29 -46.16 -27.31
C SER A 323 13.68 -46.36 -28.77
N THR A 324 14.14 -45.30 -29.46
CA THR A 324 14.68 -45.39 -30.83
C THR A 324 15.89 -46.30 -30.90
N ILE A 325 16.85 -46.11 -29.98
CA ILE A 325 18.06 -46.93 -29.91
C ILE A 325 17.70 -48.37 -29.57
N MET A 326 16.79 -48.60 -28.63
CA MET A 326 16.31 -49.94 -28.28
C MET A 326 15.66 -50.64 -29.48
N ILE A 327 14.76 -49.97 -30.20
CA ILE A 327 14.10 -50.50 -31.40
C ILE A 327 15.15 -50.83 -32.47
N PHE A 328 16.13 -49.95 -32.69
CA PHE A 328 17.23 -50.21 -33.62
C PHE A 328 18.03 -51.47 -33.25
N VAL A 329 18.40 -51.64 -31.98
CA VAL A 329 19.12 -52.83 -31.50
C VAL A 329 18.28 -54.10 -31.66
N LEU A 330 16.97 -54.04 -31.37
CA LEU A 330 16.07 -55.17 -31.55
C LEU A 330 15.92 -55.57 -33.02
N ILE A 331 15.80 -54.59 -33.92
CA ILE A 331 15.76 -54.82 -35.38
C ILE A 331 17.08 -55.43 -35.85
N TYR A 332 18.21 -54.89 -35.38
CA TYR A 332 19.53 -55.39 -35.71
C TYR A 332 19.71 -56.85 -35.27
N PHE A 333 19.30 -57.20 -34.05
CA PHE A 333 19.34 -58.57 -33.54
C PHE A 333 18.41 -59.51 -34.32
N MET A 334 17.21 -59.05 -34.66
CA MET A 334 16.27 -59.80 -35.48
C MET A 334 16.80 -60.08 -36.88
N GLU A 335 17.45 -59.10 -37.50
CA GLU A 335 18.06 -59.28 -38.81
C GLU A 335 19.24 -60.22 -38.70
N TYR A 336 20.17 -60.02 -37.75
CA TYR A 336 21.33 -60.88 -37.53
C TYR A 336 20.98 -62.37 -37.37
N THR A 337 19.87 -62.68 -36.68
CA THR A 337 19.42 -64.06 -36.45
C THR A 337 18.73 -64.69 -37.66
N THR A 338 18.21 -63.90 -38.60
CA THR A 338 17.33 -64.39 -39.68
C THR A 338 17.96 -64.25 -41.07
N ASN A 339 18.81 -63.24 -41.30
CA ASN A 339 19.53 -62.97 -42.54
C ASN A 339 20.87 -62.29 -42.22
N LYS A 340 21.98 -62.67 -42.88
CA LYS A 340 23.27 -61.94 -42.72
C LYS A 340 23.05 -60.44 -42.96
N VAL A 341 23.39 -59.60 -41.98
CA VAL A 341 23.19 -58.15 -41.99
C VAL A 341 23.79 -57.55 -43.26
N LYS A 342 22.97 -56.90 -44.11
CA LYS A 342 23.44 -56.30 -45.37
C LYS A 342 23.69 -54.80 -45.25
N ASP A 343 22.78 -54.05 -44.62
CA ASP A 343 22.85 -52.57 -44.58
C ASP A 343 22.39 -51.97 -43.23
N ILE A 344 23.32 -51.49 -42.42
CA ILE A 344 23.05 -50.89 -41.10
C ILE A 344 22.21 -49.59 -41.22
N SER A 345 22.46 -48.79 -42.25
CA SER A 345 21.74 -47.53 -42.50
C SER A 345 20.24 -47.76 -42.75
N LYS A 346 19.90 -48.83 -43.46
CA LYS A 346 18.52 -49.23 -43.73
C LYS A 346 17.78 -49.63 -42.45
N LEU A 347 18.48 -50.31 -41.53
CA LEU A 347 17.91 -50.68 -40.22
C LEU A 347 17.66 -49.45 -39.34
N ALA A 348 18.56 -48.47 -39.37
CA ALA A 348 18.39 -47.21 -38.65
C ALA A 348 17.17 -46.44 -39.17
N LEU A 349 17.04 -46.31 -40.51
CA LEU A 349 15.89 -45.64 -41.12
C LEU A 349 14.58 -46.35 -40.77
N LEU A 350 14.58 -47.68 -40.75
CA LEU A 350 13.41 -48.48 -40.39
C LEU A 350 13.01 -48.27 -38.93
N ALA A 351 13.97 -48.16 -38.00
CA ALA A 351 13.70 -47.82 -36.60
C ALA A 351 13.03 -46.44 -36.45
N PHE A 352 13.48 -45.43 -37.20
CA PHE A 352 12.84 -44.10 -37.24
C PHE A 352 11.43 -44.15 -37.84
N SER A 353 11.23 -44.88 -38.93
CA SER A 353 9.91 -45.02 -39.57
C SER A 353 8.88 -45.69 -38.67
N ILE A 354 9.28 -46.64 -37.83
CA ILE A 354 8.41 -47.29 -36.84
C ILE A 354 7.91 -46.29 -35.80
N ILE A 355 8.80 -45.45 -35.29
CA ILE A 355 8.46 -44.45 -34.26
C ILE A 355 7.52 -43.38 -34.82
N LEU A 356 7.71 -42.99 -36.07
CA LEU A 356 6.85 -42.05 -36.78
C LEU A 356 5.56 -42.67 -37.33
N LEU A 357 5.34 -43.98 -37.14
CA LEU A 357 4.20 -44.74 -37.67
C LEU A 357 4.10 -44.73 -39.21
N ILE A 358 5.22 -44.53 -39.93
CA ILE A 358 5.30 -44.52 -41.40
C ILE A 358 5.75 -45.91 -41.94
N PHE A 359 5.64 -46.94 -41.12
CA PHE A 359 6.22 -48.25 -41.43
C PHE A 359 5.38 -49.06 -42.43
N SER A 360 6.01 -49.54 -43.51
CA SER A 360 5.36 -50.28 -44.61
C SER A 360 5.50 -51.81 -44.54
N GLY A 361 5.80 -52.38 -43.37
CA GLY A 361 5.88 -53.83 -43.17
C GLY A 361 7.29 -54.42 -43.36
N PHE A 362 7.59 -55.51 -42.64
CA PHE A 362 8.81 -56.32 -42.88
C PHE A 362 8.52 -57.35 -43.98
N GLY A 363 9.57 -57.88 -44.62
CA GLY A 363 9.46 -58.85 -45.71
C GLY A 363 8.70 -60.14 -45.35
N LYS A 364 8.49 -61.01 -46.35
CA LYS A 364 7.60 -62.20 -46.39
C LYS A 364 7.85 -63.33 -45.34
N GLN A 365 8.57 -63.11 -44.25
CA GLN A 365 8.86 -64.14 -43.24
C GLN A 365 7.77 -64.17 -42.14
N LYS A 366 7.07 -65.29 -42.04
CA LYS A 366 5.98 -65.51 -41.09
C LYS A 366 6.47 -66.32 -39.89
N SER A 367 6.89 -65.64 -38.82
CA SER A 367 7.18 -66.26 -37.51
C SER A 367 6.44 -65.54 -36.40
N LEU A 368 6.01 -66.29 -35.37
CA LEU A 368 5.33 -65.74 -34.19
C LEU A 368 6.19 -64.67 -33.49
N LYS A 369 7.53 -64.86 -33.47
CA LYS A 369 8.47 -63.87 -32.93
C LYS A 369 8.41 -62.54 -33.70
N HIS A 370 8.41 -62.61 -35.04
CA HIS A 370 8.25 -61.41 -35.86
C HIS A 370 6.92 -60.73 -35.56
N PHE A 371 5.82 -61.46 -35.51
CA PHE A 371 4.51 -60.91 -35.17
C PHE A 371 4.50 -60.15 -33.82
N LEU A 372 5.08 -60.73 -32.77
CA LEU A 372 5.18 -60.07 -31.45
C LEU A 372 6.03 -58.79 -31.49
N PHE A 373 7.16 -58.79 -32.20
CA PHE A 373 7.97 -57.57 -32.38
C PHE A 373 7.22 -56.49 -33.16
N HIS A 374 6.47 -56.85 -34.20
CA HIS A 374 5.65 -55.90 -34.95
C HIS A 374 4.57 -55.29 -34.07
N LEU A 375 3.93 -56.11 -33.23
CA LEU A 375 2.91 -55.65 -32.29
C LEU A 375 3.52 -54.67 -31.27
N LEU A 376 4.68 -54.99 -30.70
CA LEU A 376 5.40 -54.12 -29.77
C LEU A 376 5.80 -52.79 -30.41
N PHE A 377 6.30 -52.83 -31.65
CA PHE A 377 6.68 -51.64 -32.42
C PHE A 377 5.46 -50.76 -32.75
N LEU A 378 4.35 -51.37 -33.17
CA LEU A 378 3.09 -50.69 -33.44
C LEU A 378 2.55 -50.01 -32.19
N PHE A 379 2.47 -50.73 -31.06
CA PHE A 379 2.03 -50.12 -29.80
C PHE A 379 2.94 -48.97 -29.39
N THR A 380 4.26 -49.14 -29.47
CA THR A 380 5.21 -48.09 -29.09
C THR A 380 5.02 -46.82 -29.94
N GLY A 381 4.90 -46.95 -31.27
CA GLY A 381 4.67 -45.83 -32.18
C GLY A 381 3.33 -45.13 -31.96
N ILE A 382 2.25 -45.91 -31.77
CA ILE A 382 0.91 -45.39 -31.50
C ILE A 382 0.88 -44.61 -30.18
N PHE A 383 1.38 -45.20 -29.09
CA PHE A 383 1.38 -44.55 -27.78
C PHE A 383 2.18 -43.25 -27.80
N LEU A 384 3.35 -43.23 -28.44
CA LEU A 384 4.19 -42.05 -28.46
C LEU A 384 3.60 -40.92 -29.33
N THR A 385 3.07 -41.27 -30.50
CA THR A 385 2.42 -40.29 -31.40
C THR A 385 1.16 -39.72 -30.75
N ASN A 386 0.32 -40.57 -30.13
CA ASN A 386 -0.86 -40.14 -29.40
C ASN A 386 -0.51 -39.30 -28.18
N TYR A 387 0.54 -39.66 -27.44
CA TYR A 387 1.02 -38.87 -26.31
C TYR A 387 1.42 -37.46 -26.75
N TYR A 388 2.23 -37.35 -27.81
CA TYR A 388 2.65 -36.06 -28.36
C TYR A 388 1.46 -35.24 -28.86
N SER A 389 0.58 -35.85 -29.67
CA SER A 389 -0.58 -35.18 -30.27
C SER A 389 -1.59 -34.70 -29.21
N SER A 390 -1.91 -35.55 -28.22
CA SER A 390 -2.82 -35.18 -27.13
C SER A 390 -2.24 -34.10 -26.23
N THR A 391 -0.95 -34.19 -25.89
CA THR A 391 -0.25 -33.18 -25.10
C THR A 391 -0.21 -31.85 -25.86
N LEU A 392 0.21 -31.85 -27.13
CA LEU A 392 0.26 -30.64 -27.94
C LEU A 392 -1.13 -30.00 -28.08
N SER A 393 -2.17 -30.80 -28.38
CA SER A 393 -3.55 -30.31 -28.45
C SER A 393 -4.00 -29.69 -27.13
N SER A 394 -3.66 -30.32 -26.00
CA SER A 394 -3.97 -29.79 -24.66
C SER A 394 -3.23 -28.47 -24.39
N LEU A 395 -1.94 -28.37 -24.74
CA LEU A 395 -1.14 -27.16 -24.56
C LEU A 395 -1.67 -26.01 -25.43
N LEU A 396 -2.00 -26.27 -26.70
CA LEU A 396 -2.57 -25.27 -27.61
C LEU A 396 -3.94 -24.75 -27.11
N THR A 397 -4.73 -25.61 -26.47
CA THR A 397 -6.03 -25.23 -25.92
C THR A 397 -5.90 -24.45 -24.60
N SER A 398 -5.07 -24.94 -23.68
CA SER A 398 -4.96 -24.38 -22.32
C SER A 398 -4.02 -23.17 -22.22
N LYS A 399 -3.10 -23.04 -23.19
CA LYS A 399 -1.97 -22.10 -23.20
C LYS A 399 -1.02 -22.29 -22.01
N VAL A 400 0.27 -22.18 -22.25
CA VAL A 400 1.28 -22.31 -21.20
C VAL A 400 1.86 -20.96 -20.84
N TYR A 401 2.02 -20.73 -19.55
CA TYR A 401 2.52 -19.49 -18.99
C TYR A 401 3.82 -19.71 -18.23
N GLU A 402 4.60 -18.64 -18.10
CA GLU A 402 5.79 -18.63 -17.25
C GLU A 402 5.43 -18.83 -15.77
N PRO A 403 6.40 -19.24 -14.92
CA PRO A 403 6.19 -19.30 -13.48
C PRO A 403 5.79 -17.93 -12.91
N GLU A 404 4.71 -17.92 -12.13
CA GLU A 404 4.23 -16.70 -11.48
C GLU A 404 5.22 -16.18 -10.42
N LEU A 405 5.32 -14.85 -10.31
CA LEU A 405 6.02 -14.20 -9.21
C LEU A 405 5.12 -14.19 -7.97
N ARG A 406 5.48 -14.96 -6.93
CA ARG A 406 4.71 -15.04 -5.68
C ARG A 406 5.47 -14.49 -4.48
N THR A 407 6.78 -14.70 -4.46
CA THR A 407 7.65 -14.33 -3.34
C THR A 407 8.71 -13.32 -3.77
N PHE A 408 9.34 -12.64 -2.81
CA PHE A 408 10.51 -11.80 -3.10
C PHE A 408 11.71 -12.60 -3.63
N GLN A 409 11.77 -13.90 -3.32
CA GLN A 409 12.79 -14.78 -3.88
C GLN A 409 12.60 -14.98 -5.39
N ASP A 410 11.36 -15.06 -5.89
CA ASP A 410 11.10 -15.18 -7.33
C ASP A 410 11.53 -13.93 -8.09
N ILE A 411 11.41 -12.75 -7.46
CA ILE A 411 11.89 -11.48 -8.04
C ILE A 411 13.39 -11.56 -8.36
N SER A 412 14.19 -12.26 -7.54
CA SER A 412 15.63 -12.40 -7.77
C SER A 412 15.96 -13.02 -9.13
N ARG A 413 15.08 -13.90 -9.65
CA ARG A 413 15.22 -14.54 -10.97
C ARG A 413 14.93 -13.60 -12.15
N THR A 414 14.29 -12.46 -11.87
CA THR A 414 13.96 -11.45 -12.88
C THR A 414 14.97 -10.31 -12.88
N ARG A 415 15.03 -9.56 -13.99
CA ARG A 415 15.77 -8.29 -14.10
C ARG A 415 14.87 -7.07 -13.83
N LEU A 416 13.69 -7.29 -13.24
CA LEU A 416 12.74 -6.22 -12.98
C LEU A 416 13.24 -5.31 -11.86
N THR A 417 12.79 -4.08 -11.97
CA THR A 417 13.39 -2.86 -11.47
C THR A 417 12.25 -2.06 -10.83
N VAL A 418 12.43 -1.50 -9.62
CA VAL A 418 11.35 -0.86 -8.84
C VAL A 418 11.40 0.64 -9.05
N LEU A 419 10.36 1.19 -9.69
CA LEU A 419 10.24 2.63 -9.88
C LEU A 419 9.49 3.27 -8.71
N GLU A 420 10.12 4.25 -8.07
CA GLU A 420 9.62 4.85 -6.83
C GLU A 420 9.56 6.38 -6.89
N TYR A 421 8.63 6.94 -6.10
CA TYR A 421 8.44 8.38 -5.95
C TYR A 421 9.66 9.05 -5.33
N THR A 422 10.11 10.16 -5.91
CA THR A 422 11.37 10.83 -5.51
C THR A 422 11.45 11.17 -4.03
N ALA A 423 10.35 11.61 -3.42
CA ALA A 423 10.35 12.01 -2.01
C ALA A 423 10.36 10.81 -1.03
N ASP A 424 10.03 9.60 -1.48
CA ASP A 424 9.93 8.42 -0.62
C ASP A 424 11.24 7.63 -0.53
N VAL A 425 12.19 7.86 -1.44
CA VAL A 425 13.38 7.01 -1.59
C VAL A 425 14.29 7.04 -0.39
N ASP A 426 14.52 8.21 0.21
CA ASP A 426 15.35 8.33 1.41
C ASP A 426 14.73 7.56 2.58
N LEU A 427 13.41 7.65 2.75
CA LEU A 427 12.68 6.91 3.77
C LEU A 427 12.78 5.39 3.56
N ILE A 428 12.63 4.91 2.32
CA ILE A 428 12.72 3.47 2.03
C ILE A 428 14.14 2.96 2.26
N ARG A 429 15.17 3.79 2.04
CA ARG A 429 16.56 3.42 2.35
C ARG A 429 16.80 3.24 3.84
N GLU A 430 16.03 3.89 4.71
CA GLU A 430 16.12 3.71 6.16
C GLU A 430 15.36 2.49 6.67
N ILE A 431 14.30 2.07 5.97
CA ILE A 431 13.48 0.92 6.36
C ILE A 431 14.23 -0.40 6.10
N ASN A 432 14.02 -1.38 7.00
CA ASN A 432 14.53 -2.73 6.85
C ASN A 432 13.69 -3.52 5.83
N ILE A 433 14.08 -3.45 4.56
CA ILE A 433 13.51 -4.23 3.44
C ILE A 433 14.56 -5.20 2.87
N PRO A 434 14.15 -6.28 2.18
CA PRO A 434 15.09 -7.21 1.55
C PRO A 434 16.11 -6.49 0.66
N GLN A 435 17.39 -6.77 0.85
CA GLN A 435 18.48 -6.09 0.15
C GLN A 435 18.42 -6.29 -1.37
N SER A 436 17.91 -7.44 -1.82
CA SER A 436 17.66 -7.75 -3.24
C SER A 436 16.69 -6.76 -3.90
N ILE A 437 15.73 -6.23 -3.15
CA ILE A 437 14.76 -5.24 -3.63
C ILE A 437 15.37 -3.85 -3.50
N LYS A 438 16.03 -3.56 -2.37
CA LYS A 438 16.64 -2.25 -2.08
C LYS A 438 17.65 -1.81 -3.14
N GLN A 439 18.46 -2.75 -3.65
CA GLN A 439 19.43 -2.50 -4.73
C GLN A 439 18.77 -2.24 -6.09
N ARG A 440 17.50 -2.61 -6.25
CA ARG A 440 16.71 -2.46 -7.47
C ARG A 440 15.71 -1.30 -7.36
N ILE A 441 15.94 -0.33 -6.48
CA ILE A 441 15.10 0.87 -6.40
C ILE A 441 15.73 1.96 -7.26
N HIS A 442 14.94 2.53 -8.15
CA HIS A 442 15.33 3.63 -9.03
C HIS A 442 14.33 4.77 -8.89
N THR A 443 14.85 5.98 -9.05
CA THR A 443 14.02 7.18 -9.17
C THR A 443 13.98 7.60 -10.62
N GLY A 444 12.79 7.93 -11.10
CA GLY A 444 12.56 8.49 -12.42
C GLY A 444 11.69 9.73 -12.31
N ASN A 445 10.99 10.06 -13.39
CA ASN A 445 10.02 11.15 -13.39
C ASN A 445 8.74 10.72 -12.63
N ASN A 446 8.29 11.53 -11.67
CA ASN A 446 7.06 11.23 -10.92
C ASN A 446 5.81 11.18 -11.80
N ALA A 447 5.75 11.97 -12.87
CA ALA A 447 4.66 11.91 -13.86
C ALA A 447 4.67 10.58 -14.64
N GLU A 448 5.87 10.07 -14.96
CA GLU A 448 6.04 8.77 -15.60
C GLU A 448 5.60 7.64 -14.67
N LEU A 449 6.01 7.69 -13.40
CA LEU A 449 5.56 6.75 -12.37
C LEU A 449 4.03 6.70 -12.27
N TYR A 450 3.39 7.87 -12.21
CA TYR A 450 1.93 7.97 -12.16
C TYR A 450 1.27 7.38 -13.41
N SER A 451 1.73 7.77 -14.61
CA SER A 451 1.20 7.28 -15.88
C SER A 451 1.37 5.76 -16.02
N ASN A 452 2.55 5.23 -15.66
CA ASN A 452 2.83 3.81 -15.76
C ASN A 452 2.00 2.98 -14.77
N ARG A 453 1.81 3.47 -13.53
CA ARG A 453 0.89 2.83 -12.56
C ARG A 453 -0.55 2.85 -13.07
N LYS A 454 -1.02 3.99 -13.58
CA LYS A 454 -2.37 4.13 -14.16
C LYS A 454 -2.60 3.14 -15.30
N LYS A 455 -1.70 3.08 -16.28
CA LYS A 455 -1.81 2.21 -17.47
C LYS A 455 -1.43 0.74 -17.22
N LEU A 456 -1.11 0.35 -15.99
CA LEU A 456 -0.56 -0.97 -15.65
C LEU A 456 0.65 -1.37 -16.52
N ASN A 457 1.52 -0.40 -16.84
CA ASN A 457 2.73 -0.66 -17.60
C ASN A 457 3.75 -1.38 -16.70
N MET A 458 3.88 -2.70 -16.83
CA MET A 458 4.73 -3.54 -15.97
C MET A 458 6.18 -3.68 -16.47
N THR A 459 6.71 -2.64 -17.12
CA THR A 459 8.15 -2.49 -17.38
C THR A 459 8.95 -2.39 -16.08
N TYR A 460 8.33 -1.79 -15.06
CA TYR A 460 8.83 -1.69 -13.69
C TYR A 460 7.88 -2.39 -12.73
N MET A 461 8.40 -2.74 -11.55
CA MET A 461 7.59 -3.06 -10.38
C MET A 461 7.29 -1.79 -9.60
N TYR A 462 6.17 -1.77 -8.89
CA TYR A 462 5.74 -0.59 -8.15
C TYR A 462 5.46 -0.91 -6.69
N LYS A 463 6.06 -0.14 -5.78
CA LYS A 463 5.64 -0.13 -4.37
C LYS A 463 4.24 0.47 -4.27
N VAL A 464 3.33 -0.28 -3.67
CA VAL A 464 1.94 0.12 -3.51
C VAL A 464 1.42 -0.34 -2.15
N HIS A 465 0.44 0.40 -1.64
CA HIS A 465 -0.32 -0.01 -0.46
C HIS A 465 -1.60 -0.71 -0.88
N ASP A 466 -2.13 -1.57 -0.02
CA ASP A 466 -3.29 -2.42 -0.31
C ASP A 466 -4.48 -1.65 -0.92
N GLU A 467 -4.86 -0.52 -0.32
CA GLU A 467 -6.02 0.24 -0.78
C GLU A 467 -5.84 0.79 -2.21
N PHE A 468 -4.61 1.18 -2.55
CA PHE A 468 -4.29 1.75 -3.84
C PHE A 468 -4.04 0.69 -4.90
N VAL A 469 -3.42 -0.44 -4.55
CA VAL A 469 -3.31 -1.55 -5.51
C VAL A 469 -4.68 -2.13 -5.82
N ASP A 470 -5.57 -2.26 -4.84
CA ASP A 470 -6.94 -2.75 -5.10
C ASP A 470 -7.75 -1.75 -5.94
N TYR A 471 -7.43 -0.45 -5.87
CA TYR A 471 -7.96 0.55 -6.78
C TYR A 471 -7.40 0.40 -8.21
N LEU A 472 -6.08 0.26 -8.35
CA LEU A 472 -5.43 0.09 -9.66
C LEU A 472 -5.68 -1.28 -10.30
N LEU A 473 -5.98 -2.33 -9.55
CA LEU A 473 -6.29 -3.64 -10.12
C LEU A 473 -7.81 -3.80 -10.40
N PHE A 474 -8.64 -2.85 -9.95
CA PHE A 474 -10.07 -2.84 -10.28
C PHE A 474 -10.33 -2.75 -11.79
N GLN A 475 -9.44 -2.07 -12.52
CA GLN A 475 -9.51 -1.94 -13.98
C GLN A 475 -9.41 -3.28 -14.72
N GLN A 476 -8.76 -4.29 -14.16
CA GLN A 476 -8.60 -5.61 -14.80
C GLN A 476 -9.59 -6.68 -14.26
N GLN A 477 -10.66 -6.28 -13.58
CA GLN A 477 -11.60 -7.22 -12.95
C GLN A 477 -12.34 -8.14 -13.93
N TYR A 478 -12.49 -7.72 -15.19
CA TYR A 478 -13.16 -8.50 -16.24
C TYR A 478 -12.18 -9.16 -17.21
N LEU A 479 -10.87 -9.02 -16.97
CA LEU A 479 -9.87 -9.77 -17.72
C LEU A 479 -9.82 -11.21 -17.20
N LYS A 480 -9.95 -12.20 -18.09
CA LYS A 480 -9.72 -13.62 -17.75
C LYS A 480 -8.31 -13.83 -17.20
N ARG A 481 -7.34 -13.06 -17.72
CA ARG A 481 -5.96 -13.04 -17.21
C ARG A 481 -5.56 -11.62 -16.86
N PRO A 482 -5.30 -11.32 -15.57
CA PRO A 482 -4.86 -9.99 -15.17
C PRO A 482 -3.48 -9.68 -15.74
N ILE A 483 -3.23 -8.41 -16.06
CA ILE A 483 -1.94 -7.89 -16.55
C ILE A 483 -0.94 -7.80 -15.40
N ALA A 484 -1.43 -7.38 -14.23
CA ALA A 484 -0.63 -7.14 -13.05
C ALA A 484 -1.23 -7.86 -11.84
N ARG A 485 -0.42 -8.11 -10.82
CA ARG A 485 -0.88 -8.65 -9.54
C ARG A 485 -0.14 -8.01 -8.40
N LYS A 486 -0.77 -8.02 -7.23
CA LYS A 486 -0.09 -7.72 -5.97
C LYS A 486 0.59 -8.97 -5.43
N LEU A 487 1.73 -8.80 -4.77
CA LEU A 487 2.38 -9.90 -4.06
C LEU A 487 1.73 -10.15 -2.69
N ASP A 488 1.70 -11.42 -2.30
CA ASP A 488 1.16 -11.84 -1.01
C ASP A 488 2.14 -11.56 0.15
N GLU A 489 3.43 -11.39 -0.16
CA GLU A 489 4.44 -10.98 0.81
C GLU A 489 4.41 -9.46 1.06
N ALA A 490 4.52 -9.05 2.32
CA ALA A 490 4.56 -7.64 2.71
C ALA A 490 6.01 -7.15 2.76
N LEU A 491 6.29 -5.97 2.19
CA LEU A 491 7.57 -5.28 2.42
C LEU A 491 7.64 -4.77 3.86
N TYR A 492 6.56 -4.12 4.30
CA TYR A 492 6.35 -3.64 5.67
C TYR A 492 4.87 -3.27 5.86
N PHE A 493 4.47 -3.05 7.12
CA PHE A 493 3.13 -2.59 7.47
C PHE A 493 3.14 -1.12 7.84
N ARG A 494 2.07 -0.42 7.48
CA ARG A 494 1.91 1.01 7.72
C ARG A 494 0.55 1.29 8.37
N PRO A 495 0.48 2.06 9.46
CA PRO A 495 -0.80 2.44 10.06
C PRO A 495 -1.57 3.40 9.15
N LEU A 496 -2.81 3.04 8.78
CA LEU A 496 -3.72 3.93 8.06
C LEU A 496 -4.30 4.96 9.03
N HIS A 497 -4.03 6.23 8.73
CA HIS A 497 -4.48 7.38 9.51
C HIS A 497 -4.61 8.59 8.58
N VAL A 498 -5.30 9.62 9.06
CA VAL A 498 -5.33 10.94 8.42
C VAL A 498 -4.21 11.78 9.03
N THR A 499 -3.40 12.40 8.17
CA THR A 499 -2.37 13.33 8.62
C THR A 499 -3.00 14.66 9.02
N VAL A 500 -2.61 15.16 10.18
CA VAL A 500 -3.07 16.44 10.70
C VAL A 500 -1.88 17.33 11.06
N PRO A 501 -2.01 18.66 10.99
CA PRO A 501 -0.98 19.53 11.53
C PRO A 501 -0.79 19.26 13.02
N HIS A 502 0.45 19.41 13.46
CA HIS A 502 0.74 19.44 14.89
C HIS A 502 -0.08 20.56 15.55
N ARG A 503 -0.65 20.30 16.74
CA ARG A 503 -1.56 21.20 17.49
C ARG A 503 -2.95 21.41 16.88
N SER A 504 -3.40 20.54 15.97
CA SER A 504 -4.77 20.64 15.45
C SER A 504 -5.78 20.53 16.62
N PRO A 505 -6.64 21.55 16.84
CA PRO A 505 -7.68 21.52 17.86
C PRO A 505 -8.80 20.53 17.53
N LEU A 506 -8.86 20.04 16.29
CA LEU A 506 -9.94 19.22 15.77
C LEU A 506 -9.70 17.72 15.99
N ILE A 507 -8.49 17.33 16.35
CA ILE A 507 -8.03 15.93 16.27
C ILE A 507 -8.83 14.97 17.17
N ASP A 508 -9.16 15.37 18.39
CA ASP A 508 -9.86 14.50 19.36
C ASP A 508 -11.30 14.19 18.91
N HIS A 509 -12.01 15.24 18.50
CA HIS A 509 -13.36 15.11 17.97
C HIS A 509 -13.38 14.33 16.65
N PHE A 510 -12.38 14.57 15.79
CA PHE A 510 -12.20 13.82 14.56
C PHE A 510 -11.90 12.34 14.81
N ASN A 511 -11.11 12.00 15.83
CA ASN A 511 -10.83 10.61 16.20
C ASN A 511 -12.10 9.87 16.63
N THR A 512 -12.98 10.52 17.40
CA THR A 512 -14.28 9.94 17.76
C THR A 512 -15.15 9.71 16.53
N TYR A 513 -15.18 10.67 15.61
CA TYR A 513 -15.87 10.51 14.32
C TYR A 513 -15.30 9.36 13.49
N LEU A 514 -13.97 9.24 13.41
CA LEU A 514 -13.29 8.18 12.67
C LEU A 514 -13.66 6.78 13.18
N LEU A 515 -13.73 6.60 14.50
CA LEU A 515 -14.16 5.34 15.09
C LEU A 515 -15.59 4.99 14.68
N ARG A 516 -16.51 5.97 14.71
CA ARG A 516 -17.91 5.75 14.29
C ARG A 516 -18.07 5.37 12.82
N ILE A 517 -17.31 6.01 11.92
CA ILE A 517 -17.38 5.65 10.49
C ILE A 517 -16.74 4.28 10.22
N PHE A 518 -15.78 3.88 11.04
CA PHE A 518 -15.16 2.56 10.95
C PHE A 518 -16.12 1.47 11.44
N GLU A 519 -16.72 1.64 12.63
CA GLU A 519 -17.69 0.72 13.22
C GLU A 519 -18.95 0.54 12.38
N SER A 520 -19.38 1.59 11.67
CA SER A 520 -20.55 1.53 10.77
C SER A 520 -20.27 0.90 9.39
N GLY A 521 -19.01 0.55 9.08
CA GLY A 521 -18.64 0.00 7.77
C GLY A 521 -18.61 1.02 6.62
N LEU A 522 -18.72 2.32 6.93
CA LEU A 522 -18.68 3.38 5.92
C LEU A 522 -17.30 3.48 5.25
N VAL A 523 -16.23 3.08 5.95
CA VAL A 523 -14.86 3.03 5.40
C VAL A 523 -14.80 2.17 4.12
N GLN A 524 -15.39 0.98 4.15
CA GLN A 524 -15.43 0.07 3.00
C GLN A 524 -16.27 0.64 1.86
N LYS A 525 -17.39 1.30 2.19
CA LYS A 525 -18.21 2.02 1.22
C LYS A 525 -17.39 3.11 0.51
N PHE A 526 -16.66 3.95 1.26
CA PHE A 526 -15.85 5.02 0.66
C PHE A 526 -14.73 4.49 -0.23
N LEU A 527 -14.12 3.35 0.12
CA LEU A 527 -13.14 2.69 -0.74
C LEU A 527 -13.76 2.18 -2.05
N MET A 528 -14.97 1.63 -1.99
CA MET A 528 -15.71 1.18 -3.18
C MET A 528 -16.17 2.36 -4.05
N ASP A 529 -16.67 3.42 -3.43
CA ASP A 529 -17.05 4.65 -4.13
C ASP A 529 -15.84 5.26 -4.84
N ALA A 530 -14.67 5.30 -4.17
CA ALA A 530 -13.44 5.79 -4.78
C ALA A 530 -13.06 5.00 -6.05
N LYS A 531 -13.26 3.67 -6.08
CA LYS A 531 -13.03 2.84 -7.29
C LYS A 531 -13.99 3.23 -8.42
N ARG A 532 -15.28 3.39 -8.11
CA ARG A 532 -16.30 3.81 -9.09
C ARG A 532 -16.02 5.21 -9.64
N ASP A 533 -15.73 6.16 -8.75
CA ASP A 533 -15.33 7.51 -9.13
C ASP A 533 -14.03 7.52 -9.94
N GLY A 534 -13.12 6.59 -9.68
CA GLY A 534 -11.93 6.36 -10.50
C GLY A 534 -12.25 6.03 -11.96
N VAL A 535 -13.26 5.20 -12.18
CA VAL A 535 -13.76 4.87 -13.52
C VAL A 535 -14.49 6.06 -14.15
N LEU A 536 -15.39 6.71 -13.40
CA LEU A 536 -16.16 7.86 -13.89
C LEU A 536 -15.28 9.05 -14.26
N SER A 537 -14.17 9.23 -13.54
CA SER A 537 -13.18 10.28 -13.80
C SER A 537 -12.24 9.98 -14.96
N GLY A 538 -12.24 8.75 -15.50
CA GLY A 538 -11.22 8.30 -16.46
C GLY A 538 -9.82 8.18 -15.85
N ASN A 539 -9.71 8.15 -14.51
CA ASN A 539 -8.45 7.91 -13.83
C ASN A 539 -8.01 6.45 -13.91
N ILE A 540 -8.96 5.52 -13.98
CA ILE A 540 -8.74 4.12 -14.32
C ILE A 540 -9.77 3.73 -15.39
N GLU A 541 -9.40 2.80 -16.26
CA GLU A 541 -10.25 2.34 -17.36
C GLU A 541 -10.52 0.85 -17.20
N ILE A 542 -11.78 0.44 -17.28
CA ILE A 542 -12.11 -0.98 -17.20
C ILE A 542 -11.63 -1.67 -18.48
N LEU A 543 -10.74 -2.64 -18.31
CA LEU A 543 -10.14 -3.44 -19.36
C LEU A 543 -10.97 -4.70 -19.59
N PHE A 544 -11.15 -5.04 -20.86
CA PHE A 544 -11.82 -6.24 -21.32
C PHE A 544 -10.87 -7.07 -22.16
N ASP A 545 -11.06 -8.39 -22.15
CA ASP A 545 -10.27 -9.26 -23.01
C ASP A 545 -10.59 -8.95 -24.48
N PRO A 546 -9.57 -8.80 -25.34
CA PRO A 546 -9.82 -8.82 -26.78
C PRO A 546 -10.34 -10.20 -27.18
N ASP A 547 -11.21 -10.24 -28.20
CA ASP A 547 -11.88 -11.46 -28.69
C ASP A 547 -10.93 -12.66 -28.70
N LEU A 548 -11.34 -13.71 -27.97
CA LEU A 548 -10.51 -14.84 -27.59
C LEU A 548 -10.30 -15.87 -28.69
N ASP A 549 -11.11 -15.81 -29.74
CA ASP A 549 -11.09 -16.74 -30.86
C ASP A 549 -10.01 -16.33 -31.87
N LYS A 550 -8.77 -16.27 -31.39
CA LYS A 550 -7.63 -16.04 -32.28
C LYS A 550 -7.30 -17.36 -32.99
N PRO A 551 -7.31 -17.37 -34.33
CA PRO A 551 -6.89 -18.55 -35.08
C PRO A 551 -5.43 -18.89 -34.77
N LEU A 552 -5.07 -20.16 -34.92
CA LEU A 552 -3.69 -20.62 -34.72
C LEU A 552 -2.75 -19.87 -35.65
N SER A 553 -1.85 -19.05 -35.08
CA SER A 553 -0.87 -18.30 -35.85
C SER A 553 0.23 -19.21 -36.40
N LEU A 554 0.78 -18.87 -37.55
CA LEU A 554 1.94 -19.56 -38.12
C LEU A 554 3.17 -19.52 -37.20
N MET A 555 3.22 -18.57 -36.26
CA MET A 555 4.24 -18.49 -35.22
C MET A 555 4.34 -19.77 -34.38
N TYR A 556 3.23 -20.49 -34.16
CA TYR A 556 3.25 -21.76 -33.41
C TYR A 556 4.03 -22.86 -34.14
N LEU A 557 4.16 -22.78 -35.47
CA LEU A 557 4.85 -23.76 -36.31
C LEU A 557 6.28 -23.36 -36.67
N TYR A 558 6.76 -22.19 -36.19
CA TYR A 558 8.03 -21.60 -36.60
C TYR A 558 9.21 -22.58 -36.49
N TYR A 559 9.43 -23.19 -35.32
CA TYR A 559 10.52 -24.15 -35.16
C TYR A 559 10.33 -25.43 -35.98
N GLY A 560 9.09 -25.82 -36.27
CA GLY A 560 8.80 -26.93 -37.18
C GLY A 560 9.34 -26.66 -38.58
N PHE A 561 9.09 -25.47 -39.12
CA PHE A 561 9.63 -25.07 -40.42
C PHE A 561 11.17 -24.93 -40.41
N VAL A 562 11.75 -24.38 -39.33
CA VAL A 562 13.21 -24.26 -39.19
C VAL A 562 13.87 -25.65 -39.21
N ILE A 563 13.36 -26.60 -38.41
CA ILE A 563 13.88 -27.98 -38.36
C ILE A 563 13.74 -28.65 -39.72
N TRP A 564 12.61 -28.47 -40.40
CA TRP A 564 12.36 -29.03 -41.73
C TRP A 564 13.34 -28.49 -42.78
N ILE A 565 13.53 -27.17 -42.86
CA ILE A 565 14.49 -26.54 -43.79
C ILE A 565 15.92 -27.00 -43.49
N CYS A 566 16.33 -27.01 -42.21
CA CYS A 566 17.64 -27.52 -41.80
C CYS A 566 17.82 -28.99 -42.23
N GLY A 567 16.80 -29.83 -42.06
CA GLY A 567 16.81 -31.22 -42.51
C GLY A 567 17.00 -31.37 -44.01
N LEU A 568 16.29 -30.57 -44.81
CA LEU A 568 16.44 -30.56 -46.27
C LEU A 568 17.84 -30.12 -46.71
N MET A 569 18.41 -29.10 -46.07
CA MET A 569 19.77 -28.63 -46.37
C MET A 569 20.81 -29.70 -46.03
N CYS A 570 20.68 -30.36 -44.88
CA CYS A 570 21.56 -31.47 -44.51
C CYS A 570 21.45 -32.64 -45.50
N ALA A 571 20.23 -33.01 -45.90
CA ALA A 571 20.01 -34.07 -46.89
C ALA A 571 20.63 -33.73 -48.24
N LEU A 572 20.52 -32.47 -48.69
CA LEU A 572 21.13 -31.99 -49.92
C LEU A 572 22.67 -32.05 -49.85
N VAL A 573 23.26 -31.65 -48.73
CA VAL A 573 24.72 -31.72 -48.52
C VAL A 573 25.20 -33.17 -48.57
N ILE A 574 24.51 -34.09 -47.87
CA ILE A 574 24.86 -35.52 -47.88
C ILE A 574 24.74 -36.09 -49.30
N PHE A 575 23.67 -35.76 -50.02
CA PHE A 575 23.48 -36.19 -51.41
C PHE A 575 24.62 -35.73 -52.34
N VAL A 576 25.06 -34.47 -52.20
CA VAL A 576 26.20 -33.95 -52.96
C VAL A 576 27.50 -34.70 -52.61
N ILE A 577 27.72 -34.99 -51.33
CA ILE A 577 28.89 -35.77 -50.88
C ILE A 577 28.86 -37.19 -51.46
N GLU A 578 27.70 -37.87 -51.39
CA GLU A 578 27.53 -39.22 -51.96
C GLU A 578 27.79 -39.21 -53.47
N LEU A 579 27.30 -38.20 -54.19
CA LEU A 579 27.52 -38.03 -55.62
C LEU A 579 29.00 -37.79 -55.94
N GLN A 580 29.69 -36.97 -55.15
CA GLN A 580 31.15 -36.76 -55.29
C GLN A 580 31.93 -38.05 -55.02
N ILE A 581 31.61 -38.80 -53.95
CA ILE A 581 32.24 -40.08 -53.65
C ILE A 581 32.01 -41.07 -54.79
N PHE A 582 30.78 -41.15 -55.31
CA PHE A 582 30.45 -41.99 -56.45
C PHE A 582 31.26 -41.61 -57.68
N TYR A 583 31.33 -40.33 -58.01
CA TYR A 583 32.11 -39.80 -59.12
C TYR A 583 33.61 -40.10 -58.98
N PHE A 584 34.20 -39.91 -57.79
CA PHE A 584 35.61 -40.23 -57.53
C PHE A 584 35.90 -41.74 -57.58
N LYS A 585 34.99 -42.58 -57.10
CA LYS A 585 35.17 -44.05 -57.07
C LYS A 585 35.06 -44.67 -58.47
N TYR A 586 34.22 -44.14 -59.35
CA TYR A 586 34.04 -44.65 -60.72
C TYR A 586 34.96 -44.01 -61.77
N ARG A 587 35.72 -42.96 -61.42
CA ARG A 587 36.75 -42.36 -62.30
C ARG A 587 38.13 -43.02 -62.21
N ARG A 588 38.36 -43.99 -61.30
CA ARG A 588 39.56 -44.85 -61.37
C ARG A 588 39.34 -45.92 -62.46
N PRO A 589 40.12 -45.94 -63.55
CA PRO A 589 39.96 -46.95 -64.58
C PRO A 589 40.23 -48.33 -63.99
N SER A 590 39.33 -49.29 -64.21
CA SER A 590 39.58 -50.68 -63.86
C SER A 590 40.88 -51.15 -64.56
N PRO A 591 41.80 -51.85 -63.88
CA PRO A 591 43.05 -52.32 -64.50
C PRO A 591 42.83 -53.32 -65.66
N LYS A 592 41.60 -53.81 -65.86
CA LYS A 592 41.25 -54.66 -67.02
C LYS A 592 41.15 -53.89 -68.34
N TRP A 593 40.87 -52.59 -68.31
CA TRP A 593 40.81 -51.76 -69.53
C TRP A 593 42.21 -51.34 -70.02
N ILE A 594 43.19 -51.23 -69.12
CA ILE A 594 44.57 -50.84 -69.46
C ILE A 594 45.31 -51.98 -70.18
N ASN A 595 45.04 -53.24 -69.83
CA ASN A 595 45.63 -54.39 -70.55
C ASN A 595 45.05 -54.59 -71.95
N LYS A 596 43.76 -54.27 -72.17
CA LYS A 596 43.12 -54.39 -73.50
C LYS A 596 43.62 -53.34 -74.50
N ILE A 597 44.05 -52.17 -74.02
CA ILE A 597 44.68 -51.11 -74.84
C ILE A 597 46.15 -51.43 -75.14
N LYS A 598 46.85 -52.17 -74.27
CA LYS A 598 48.22 -52.66 -74.55
C LYS A 598 48.25 -53.78 -75.59
N GLU A 599 47.26 -54.68 -75.63
CA GLU A 599 47.18 -55.71 -76.68
C GLU A 599 46.82 -55.13 -78.06
N PHE A 600 46.05 -54.05 -78.13
CA PHE A 600 45.69 -53.42 -79.42
C PHE A 600 46.84 -52.61 -80.04
N LYS A 601 47.81 -52.15 -79.23
CA LYS A 601 49.01 -51.41 -79.69
C LYS A 601 50.19 -52.30 -80.11
N LEU A 602 50.09 -53.62 -79.98
CA LEU A 602 51.12 -54.58 -80.39
C LEU A 602 50.78 -55.31 -81.71
N LYS A 603 49.73 -54.87 -82.42
CA LYS A 603 49.25 -55.47 -83.68
C LYS A 603 49.12 -54.48 -84.86
N ILE A 604 49.75 -53.31 -84.74
CA ILE A 604 50.10 -52.39 -85.83
C ILE A 604 51.61 -52.21 -85.73
#